data_AF-C9MY24-F1
#
_entry.id   AF-C9MY24-F1
#
_cell.length_a   1.000
_cell.length_b   1.000
_cell.length_c   1.000
_cell.angle_alpha   90.00
_cell.angle_beta   90.00
_cell.angle_gamma   90.00
#
_symmetry.space_group_name_H-M   'P 1'
#
loop_
_entity.id
_entity.type
_entity.pdbx_description
1 polymer ?
#
loop_
_entity_poly.entity_id
_entity_poly.type
_entity_poly.pdbx_seq_one_letter_code
_entity_poly.pdbx_strand_id
1 'polypeptide(L)'
;MNTSWKLIDISDTKMRKILTTNEIRITLNFSEDRIHGDSGVNNYFSNYIMASDNIMVGPIGSTKMAGPDNFMRLENQYLNILQHSKKIKLDNNRLIFMTDDGKTLTFKEM
;
A
#
# COMPACT_ATOMS: atom_id res chain seq x y z
N MET A 1 -2.44 -17.95 -8.34
CA MET A 1 -2.79 -16.76 -9.13
C MET A 1 -2.20 -15.57 -8.40
N ASN A 2 -1.21 -14.88 -8.97
CA ASN A 2 -0.60 -13.71 -8.34
C ASN A 2 -1.41 -12.48 -8.76
N THR A 3 -2.24 -11.95 -7.86
CA THR A 3 -2.98 -10.70 -8.14
C THR A 3 -2.04 -9.51 -7.89
N SER A 4 -1.96 -8.62 -8.87
CA SER A 4 -1.15 -7.40 -8.81
C SER A 4 -2.07 -6.18 -8.82
N TRP A 5 -1.83 -5.27 -7.88
CA TRP A 5 -2.64 -4.09 -7.65
C TRP A 5 -1.77 -2.84 -7.74
N LYS A 6 -2.25 -1.80 -8.42
CA LYS A 6 -1.61 -0.48 -8.46
C LYS A 6 -2.31 0.47 -7.48
N LEU A 7 -1.56 1.18 -6.65
CA LEU A 7 -2.09 2.25 -5.81
C LEU A 7 -2.60 3.39 -6.70
N ILE A 8 -3.85 3.80 -6.49
CA ILE A 8 -4.49 4.88 -7.24
C ILE A 8 -5.02 6.01 -6.35
N ASP A 9 -5.15 5.78 -5.05
CA ASP A 9 -5.45 6.83 -4.08
C ASP A 9 -4.81 6.56 -2.71
N ILE A 10 -4.41 7.64 -2.05
CA ILE A 10 -3.99 7.68 -0.64
C ILE A 10 -4.75 8.83 0.03
N SER A 11 -5.30 8.58 1.23
CA SER A 11 -6.13 9.59 1.91
C SER A 11 -5.37 10.84 2.36
N ASP A 12 -4.05 10.76 2.53
CA ASP A 12 -3.20 11.93 2.80
C ASP A 12 -3.16 12.84 1.56
N THR A 13 -3.74 14.03 1.69
CA THR A 13 -3.90 14.97 0.57
C THR A 13 -2.58 15.49 0.01
N LYS A 14 -1.53 15.58 0.82
CA LYS A 14 -0.19 15.99 0.34
C LYS A 14 0.43 14.86 -0.46
N MET A 15 0.32 13.63 0.02
CA MET A 15 0.86 12.44 -0.66
C MET A 15 0.08 12.12 -1.93
N ARG A 16 -1.24 12.31 -1.92
CA ARG A 16 -2.10 12.17 -3.10
C ARG A 16 -1.62 13.05 -4.26
N LYS A 17 -1.26 14.31 -3.99
CA LYS A 17 -0.73 15.23 -5.02
C LYS A 17 0.54 14.69 -5.69
N ILE A 18 1.43 14.09 -4.90
CA ILE A 18 2.67 13.46 -5.40
C ILE A 18 2.33 12.21 -6.21
N LEU A 19 1.44 11.35 -5.70
CA LEU A 19 1.01 10.13 -6.40
C LEU A 19 0.41 10.46 -7.78
N THR A 20 -0.39 11.52 -7.88
CA THR A 20 -1.08 11.91 -9.12
C THR A 20 -0.17 12.52 -10.19
N THR A 21 1.11 12.80 -9.90
CA THR A 21 2.05 13.20 -10.96
C THR A 21 2.37 12.05 -11.90
N ASN A 22 2.08 10.80 -11.50
CA ASN A 22 2.39 9.57 -12.22
C ASN A 22 3.88 9.37 -12.51
N GLU A 23 4.77 10.10 -11.83
CA GLU A 23 6.22 9.94 -11.94
C GLU A 23 6.72 8.68 -11.22
N ILE A 24 5.92 8.14 -10.30
CA ILE A 24 6.22 6.89 -9.60
C ILE A 24 5.03 5.93 -9.63
N ARG A 25 5.31 4.65 -9.41
CA ARG A 25 4.31 3.59 -9.38
C ARG A 25 4.46 2.77 -8.11
N ILE A 26 3.40 2.75 -7.30
CA ILE A 26 3.31 1.91 -6.11
C ILE A 26 2.42 0.70 -6.42
N THR A 27 2.86 -0.48 -6.02
CA THR A 27 2.18 -1.75 -6.28
C THR A 27 2.01 -2.59 -5.01
N LEU A 28 1.03 -3.47 -5.01
CA LEU A 28 0.76 -4.44 -3.97
C LEU A 28 0.37 -5.77 -4.59
N ASN A 29 0.98 -6.85 -4.13
CA ASN A 29 0.71 -8.20 -4.58
C ASN A 29 0.45 -9.10 -3.38
N PHE A 30 -0.44 -10.08 -3.55
CA PHE A 30 -0.68 -11.12 -2.57
C PHE A 30 -0.05 -12.45 -3.02
N SER A 31 0.63 -13.10 -2.08
CA SER A 31 0.90 -14.54 -2.07
C SER A 31 0.29 -15.16 -0.80
N GLU A 32 0.35 -16.48 -0.63
CA GLU A 32 -0.42 -17.22 0.41
C GLU A 32 -0.44 -16.55 1.79
N ASP A 33 0.72 -16.13 2.31
CA ASP A 33 0.88 -15.55 3.64
C ASP A 33 1.55 -14.16 3.65
N ARG A 34 1.75 -13.58 2.46
CA ARG A 34 2.62 -12.41 2.27
C ARG A 34 2.03 -11.38 1.32
N ILE A 35 2.24 -10.12 1.67
CA ILE A 35 2.11 -8.99 0.76
C ILE A 35 3.50 -8.53 0.36
N HIS A 36 3.66 -8.13 -0.89
CA HIS A 36 4.90 -7.56 -1.39
C HIS A 36 4.65 -6.62 -2.56
N GLY A 37 5.62 -5.75 -2.85
CA GLY A 37 5.51 -4.84 -3.98
C GLY A 37 6.61 -3.80 -4.02
N ASP A 38 6.42 -2.88 -4.95
CA ASP A 38 7.19 -1.65 -5.11
C ASP A 38 6.48 -0.52 -4.34
N SER A 39 7.16 0.12 -3.40
CA SER A 39 6.64 1.25 -2.60
C SER A 39 6.98 2.63 -3.18
N GLY A 40 7.41 2.67 -4.45
CA GLY A 40 7.74 3.86 -5.23
C GLY A 40 9.25 4.13 -5.28
N VAL A 41 9.97 3.82 -4.20
CA VAL A 41 11.44 3.92 -4.13
C VAL A 41 12.06 2.57 -3.82
N ASN A 42 11.50 1.85 -2.85
CA ASN A 42 11.99 0.55 -2.38
C ASN A 42 11.06 -0.60 -2.77
N ASN A 43 11.62 -1.81 -2.71
CA ASN A 43 10.79 -3.01 -2.64
C ASN A 43 10.46 -3.27 -1.16
N TYR A 44 9.24 -3.73 -0.90
CA TYR A 44 8.78 -4.06 0.44
C TYR A 44 8.10 -5.43 0.49
N PHE A 45 8.05 -5.99 1.69
CA PHE A 45 7.32 -7.22 1.98
C PHE A 45 6.85 -7.23 3.43
N SER A 46 5.77 -7.96 3.68
CA SER A 46 5.28 -8.25 5.02
C SER A 46 4.46 -9.53 5.00
N ASN A 47 4.42 -10.22 6.13
CA ASN A 47 3.40 -11.24 6.35
C ASN A 47 2.04 -10.56 6.61
N TYR A 48 0.94 -11.27 6.38
CA TYR A 48 -0.39 -10.81 6.78
C TYR A 48 -1.28 -11.96 7.25
N ILE A 49 -2.32 -11.63 8.01
CA ILE A 49 -3.41 -12.53 8.35
C ILE A 49 -4.72 -11.84 7.96
N MET A 50 -5.64 -12.57 7.33
CA MET A 50 -6.98 -12.08 6.99
C MET A 50 -8.05 -12.97 7.62
N ALA A 51 -9.10 -12.33 8.14
CA ALA A 51 -10.31 -12.98 8.62
C ALA A 51 -11.52 -12.12 8.26
N SER A 52 -12.34 -12.60 7.32
CA SER A 52 -13.45 -11.85 6.72
C SER A 52 -12.98 -10.51 6.12
N ASP A 53 -13.38 -9.39 6.70
CA ASP A 53 -13.01 -8.03 6.29
C ASP A 53 -11.85 -7.45 7.12
N ASN A 54 -11.31 -8.21 8.06
CA ASN A 54 -10.21 -7.80 8.92
C ASN A 54 -8.88 -8.26 8.33
N ILE A 55 -7.89 -7.39 8.42
CA ILE A 55 -6.52 -7.68 8.06
C ILE A 55 -5.58 -7.26 9.18
N MET A 56 -4.56 -8.06 9.43
CA MET A 56 -3.43 -7.70 10.26
C MET A 56 -2.17 -7.83 9.41
N VAL A 57 -1.56 -6.70 9.10
CA VAL A 57 -0.27 -6.64 8.42
C VAL A 57 0.83 -6.70 9.49
N GLY A 58 1.77 -7.63 9.31
CA GLY A 58 2.94 -7.75 10.18
C GLY A 58 3.93 -6.59 10.02
N PRO A 59 5.09 -6.67 10.69
CA PRO A 59 6.16 -5.71 10.48
C PRO A 59 6.60 -5.68 9.02
N ILE A 60 6.61 -4.48 8.42
CA ILE A 60 7.04 -4.30 7.04
C ILE A 60 8.57 -4.23 6.98
N GLY A 61 9.16 -5.08 6.13
CA GLY A 61 10.55 -4.96 5.69
C GLY A 61 10.63 -4.25 4.35
N SER A 62 11.66 -3.43 4.14
CA SER A 62 11.95 -2.78 2.85
C SER A 62 13.45 -2.76 2.55
N THR A 63 13.78 -2.60 1.26
CA THR A 63 15.15 -2.27 0.83
C THR A 63 15.54 -0.87 1.29
N LYS A 64 16.83 -0.49 1.13
CA LYS A 64 17.36 0.83 1.54
C LYS A 64 18.00 1.57 0.36
N MET A 65 17.23 1.79 -0.70
CA MET A 65 17.60 2.68 -1.80
C MET A 65 17.28 4.13 -1.42
N ALA A 66 18.13 5.05 -1.89
CA ALA A 66 17.87 6.47 -1.78
C ALA A 66 17.06 6.94 -3.00
N GLY A 67 16.23 7.95 -2.79
CA GLY A 67 15.46 8.60 -3.85
C GLY A 67 15.10 10.03 -3.47
N PRO A 68 14.43 10.77 -4.36
CA PRO A 68 13.94 12.11 -4.08
C PRO A 68 13.10 12.18 -2.80
N ASP A 69 13.30 13.22 -1.99
CA ASP A 69 12.67 13.38 -0.67
C ASP A 69 11.13 13.30 -0.70
N ASN A 70 10.51 13.79 -1.77
CA ASN A 70 9.06 13.73 -1.96
C ASN A 70 8.57 12.29 -2.15
N PHE A 71 9.31 11.45 -2.89
CA PHE A 71 8.98 10.05 -3.11
C PHE A 71 9.27 9.20 -1.87
N MET A 72 10.38 9.47 -1.18
CA MET A 72 10.67 8.86 0.12
C MET A 72 9.56 9.15 1.14
N ARG A 73 9.03 10.37 1.18
CA ARG A 73 7.92 10.73 2.07
C ARG A 73 6.62 10.00 1.71
N LEU A 74 6.32 9.88 0.42
CA LEU A 74 5.16 9.13 -0.07
C LEU A 74 5.27 7.63 0.27
N GLU A 75 6.44 7.03 0.05
CA GLU A 75 6.73 5.65 0.47
C GLU A 75 6.49 5.45 1.97
N ASN A 76 7.07 6.29 2.82
CA ASN A 76 6.93 6.17 4.27
C ASN A 76 5.45 6.25 4.71
N GLN A 77 4.68 7.16 4.12
CA GLN A 77 3.25 7.28 4.43
C GLN A 77 2.44 6.07 3.91
N TYR A 78 2.74 5.59 2.71
CA TYR A 78 2.14 4.38 2.15
C TYR A 78 2.35 3.17 3.07
N LEU A 79 3.61 2.87 3.43
CA LEU A 79 3.95 1.74 4.29
C LEU A 79 3.35 1.89 5.69
N ASN A 80 3.35 3.11 6.24
CA ASN A 80 2.73 3.37 7.53
C ASN A 80 1.23 3.08 7.54
N ILE A 81 0.48 3.56 6.53
CA ILE A 81 -0.96 3.28 6.44
C ILE A 81 -1.20 1.79 6.22
N LEU A 82 -0.43 1.14 5.36
CA LEU A 82 -0.56 -0.29 5.07
C LEU A 82 -0.36 -1.14 6.32
N GLN A 83 0.70 -0.89 7.10
CA GLN A 83 1.00 -1.63 8.33
C GLN A 83 -0.09 -1.46 9.40
N HIS A 84 -0.68 -0.27 9.51
CA HIS A 84 -1.69 0.04 10.53
C HIS A 84 -3.13 -0.24 10.07
N SER A 85 -3.32 -0.69 8.83
CA SER A 85 -4.64 -1.01 8.31
C SER A 85 -5.22 -2.22 9.04
N LYS A 86 -6.50 -2.11 9.43
CA LYS A 86 -7.25 -3.15 10.16
C LYS A 86 -8.36 -3.75 9.31
N LYS A 87 -8.80 -3.02 8.29
CA LYS A 87 -9.86 -3.44 7.39
C LYS A 87 -9.34 -3.52 5.96
N ILE A 88 -9.84 -4.51 5.24
CA ILE A 88 -9.63 -4.68 3.81
C ILE A 88 -10.97 -4.98 3.14
N LYS A 89 -11.26 -4.30 2.04
CA LYS A 89 -12.50 -4.49 1.27
C LYS A 89 -12.21 -4.47 -0.23
N LEU A 90 -12.87 -5.35 -0.96
CA LEU A 90 -13.01 -5.24 -2.41
C LEU A 90 -14.36 -4.59 -2.73
N ASP A 91 -14.35 -3.40 -3.32
CA ASP A 91 -15.56 -2.64 -3.68
C ASP A 91 -15.43 -2.10 -5.10
N ASN A 92 -16.37 -2.41 -5.99
CA ASN A 92 -16.37 -1.93 -7.38
C ASN A 92 -15.01 -2.11 -8.09
N ASN A 93 -14.42 -3.31 -7.99
CA ASN A 93 -13.08 -3.66 -8.50
C ASN A 93 -11.92 -2.80 -7.94
N ARG A 94 -12.11 -2.22 -6.74
CA ARG A 94 -11.08 -1.50 -6.01
C ARG A 94 -10.81 -2.18 -4.70
N LEU A 95 -9.53 -2.44 -4.44
CA LEU A 95 -9.10 -2.93 -3.14
C LEU A 95 -8.84 -1.73 -2.24
N ILE A 96 -9.42 -1.73 -1.06
CA ILE A 96 -9.35 -0.63 -0.12
C ILE A 96 -8.85 -1.15 1.21
N PHE A 97 -7.73 -0.61 1.67
CA PHE A 97 -7.23 -0.78 3.03
C PHE A 97 -7.64 0.42 3.87
N MET A 98 -8.03 0.17 5.13
CA MET A 98 -8.46 1.22 6.04
C MET A 98 -7.92 0.97 7.45
N THR A 99 -7.44 2.05 8.05
CA THR A 99 -6.97 2.14 9.45
C THR A 99 -8.10 2.55 10.37
N ASP A 100 -7.95 2.35 11.69
CA ASP A 100 -8.95 2.76 12.67
C ASP A 100 -9.14 4.28 12.75
N ASP A 101 -8.11 5.07 12.39
CA ASP A 101 -8.17 6.53 12.34
C ASP A 101 -8.71 7.09 11.00
N GLY A 102 -9.22 6.20 10.13
CA GLY A 102 -9.91 6.55 8.89
C GLY A 102 -8.99 6.84 7.70
N LYS A 103 -7.68 6.66 7.80
CA LYS A 103 -6.78 6.72 6.63
C LYS A 103 -6.98 5.51 5.73
N THR A 104 -6.88 5.73 4.42
CA THR A 104 -7.15 4.72 3.40
C THR A 104 -6.09 4.67 2.30
N LEU A 105 -5.93 3.47 1.74
CA LEU A 105 -5.23 3.20 0.49
C LEU A 105 -6.21 2.53 -0.48
N THR A 106 -6.33 3.06 -1.69
CA THR A 106 -7.18 2.47 -2.72
C THR A 106 -6.34 2.01 -3.90
N PHE A 107 -6.56 0.77 -4.32
CA PHE A 107 -5.85 0.15 -5.42
C PHE A 107 -6.80 -0.29 -6.53
N LYS A 108 -6.25 -0.40 -7.73
CA LYS A 108 -6.91 -1.00 -8.90
C LYS A 108 -6.12 -2.22 -9.36
N GLU A 109 -6.82 -3.28 -9.73
CA GLU A 109 -6.24 -4.47 -10.34
C GLU A 109 -5.52 -4.11 -11.66
N MET A 110 -4.37 -4.75 -11.90
CA MET A 110 -3.53 -4.54 -13.08
C MET A 110 -3.82 -5.54 -14.20
#